data_AF-A0A0K8R729-F1
#
_entry.id   AF-A0A0K8R729-F1
#
_cell.length_a   1.000
_cell.length_b   1.000
_cell.length_c   1.000
_cell.angle_alpha   90.00
_cell.angle_beta   90.00
_cell.angle_gamma   90.00
#
_symmetry.space_group_name_H-M   'P 1'
#
loop_
_entity.id
_entity.type
_entity.pdbx_description
1 polymer ?
#
loop_
_entity_poly.entity_id
_entity_poly.type
_entity_poly.pdbx_seq_one_letter_code
_entity_poly.pdbx_strand_id
1 'polypeptide(L)' 'MKATIIALFFLAAAVCVIALLPESICRAPHPTSSCAGTVKTMWYFNNGTNKCEHYLGCGGGYNDFGSKACCQDSCPYGTK' A
#
# COMPACT_ATOMS: atom_id res chain seq x y z
N MET A 1 3.19 12.20 34.96
CA MET A 1 2.70 10.85 34.59
C MET A 1 1.45 10.85 33.69
N LYS A 2 0.55 11.85 33.74
CA LYS A 2 -0.64 11.91 32.84
C LYS A 2 -0.33 12.39 31.41
N ALA A 3 0.55 13.37 31.25
CA ALA A 3 0.92 13.91 29.94
C ALA A 3 1.69 12.91 29.05
N THR A 4 2.48 12.02 29.66
CA THR A 4 3.24 10.98 28.96
C THR A 4 2.34 9.90 28.37
N ILE A 5 1.24 9.54 29.05
CA ILE A 5 0.25 8.58 28.53
C ILE A 5 -0.49 9.16 27.32
N ILE A 6 -0.90 10.43 27.40
CA ILE A 6 -1.58 11.13 26.29
C ILE A 6 -0.66 11.21 25.06
N ALA A 7 0.61 11.58 25.25
CA ALA A 7 1.59 11.62 24.16
C ALA A 7 1.80 10.25 23.49
N LEU A 8 1.79 9.15 24.26
CA LEU A 8 1.89 7.79 23.74
C LEU A 8 0.68 7.38 22.89
N PHE A 9 -0.53 7.78 23.30
CA PHE A 9 -1.75 7.54 22.51
C PHE A 9 -1.75 8.35 21.20
N PHE A 10 -1.29 9.60 21.23
CA PHE A 10 -1.15 10.41 20.01
C PHE A 10 -0.09 9.86 19.06
N LEU A 11 1.05 9.38 19.58
CA LEU A 11 2.09 8.73 18.78
C LEU A 11 1.62 7.41 18.17
N ALA A 12 0.93 6.56 18.93
CA ALA A 12 0.35 5.32 18.42
C ALA A 12 -0.71 5.57 17.34
N ALA A 13 -1.58 6.58 17.52
CA ALA A 13 -2.55 6.97 16.51
C ALA A 13 -1.87 7.51 15.24
N ALA A 14 -0.85 8.35 15.36
CA ALA A 14 -0.11 8.86 14.21
C ALA A 14 0.61 7.75 13.42
N VAL A 15 1.19 6.77 14.11
CA VAL A 15 1.86 5.62 13.49
C VAL A 15 0.85 4.68 12.79
N CYS A 16 -0.34 4.48 13.36
CA CYS A 16 -1.38 3.65 12.75
C CYS A 16 -2.08 4.31 11.55
N VAL A 17 -2.06 5.65 11.45
CA VAL A 17 -2.78 6.40 10.39
C VAL A 17 -1.91 6.61 9.15
N ILE A 18 -0.58 6.52 9.26
CA ILE A 18 0.35 6.77 8.17
C ILE A 18 1.08 5.47 7.83
N ALA A 19 0.35 4.48 7.29
CA ALA A 19 0.92 3.24 6.79
C ALA A 19 1.59 3.47 5.42
N LEU A 20 2.68 4.24 5.41
CA LEU A 20 3.52 4.47 4.24
C LEU A 20 4.49 3.31 4.05
N LEU A 21 4.46 2.70 2.88
CA LEU A 21 5.44 1.69 2.50
C LEU A 21 6.73 2.36 2.02
N PRO A 22 7.91 1.76 2.25
CA PRO A 22 9.15 2.24 1.65
C PRO A 22 9.05 2.31 0.13
N GLU A 23 9.65 3.32 -0.49
CA GLU A 23 9.62 3.51 -1.95
C GLU A 23 10.16 2.29 -2.71
N SER A 24 11.14 1.60 -2.15
CA SER A 24 11.69 0.35 -2.71
C SER A 24 10.65 -0.78 -2.80
N ILE A 25 9.68 -0.82 -1.88
CA ILE A 25 8.57 -1.78 -1.91
C ILE A 25 7.54 -1.38 -2.96
N CYS A 26 7.16 -0.10 -2.99
CA CYS A 26 6.22 0.43 -3.98
C CYS A 26 6.74 0.27 -5.42
N ARG A 27 8.05 0.39 -5.62
CA ARG A 27 8.69 0.27 -6.93
C ARG A 27 9.22 -1.12 -7.25
N ALA A 28 9.04 -2.08 -6.35
CA ALA A 28 9.45 -3.46 -6.59
C ALA A 28 8.74 -4.00 -7.85
N PRO A 29 9.42 -4.84 -8.66
CA PRO A 29 8.77 -5.54 -9.75
C PRO A 29 7.50 -6.23 -9.26
N HIS A 30 6.42 -6.07 -10.01
CA HIS A 30 5.12 -6.66 -9.69
C HIS A 30 4.87 -7.88 -10.59
N PRO A 31 5.15 -9.11 -10.11
CA PRO A 31 4.85 -10.32 -10.86
C PRO A 31 3.38 -10.69 -10.70
N THR A 32 2.61 -10.70 -11.78
CA THR A 32 1.28 -11.32 -11.79
C THR A 32 1.42 -12.84 -11.96
N SER A 33 1.27 -13.58 -10.87
CA SER A 33 1.24 -15.05 -10.92
C SER A 33 -0.15 -15.59 -11.30
N SER A 34 -0.21 -16.82 -11.80
CA SER A 34 -1.47 -17.56 -11.93
C SER A 34 -2.12 -17.75 -10.55
N CYS A 35 -3.40 -17.41 -10.42
CA CYS A 35 -4.12 -17.56 -9.16
C CYS A 35 -4.63 -18.99 -8.98
N ALA A 36 -4.32 -19.59 -7.82
CA ALA A 36 -4.95 -20.84 -7.38
C ALA A 36 -6.39 -20.62 -6.88
N GLY A 37 -6.76 -19.38 -6.54
CA GLY A 37 -8.07 -19.00 -6.01
C GLY A 37 -8.78 -17.93 -6.85
N THR A 38 -9.77 -17.26 -6.24
CA THR A 38 -10.60 -16.27 -6.92
C THR A 38 -9.80 -15.07 -7.41
N VAL A 39 -9.94 -14.78 -8.70
CA VAL A 39 -9.44 -13.58 -9.36
C VAL A 39 -10.32 -12.38 -8.98
N LYS A 40 -9.70 -11.27 -8.60
CA LYS A 40 -10.34 -10.02 -8.21
C LYS A 40 -9.57 -8.83 -8.78
N THR A 41 -10.21 -7.67 -8.82
CA THR A 41 -9.52 -6.41 -9.16
C THR A 41 -8.61 -6.02 -8.00
N MET A 42 -7.33 -5.95 -8.29
CA MET A 42 -6.28 -5.53 -7.37
C MET A 42 -5.58 -4.30 -7.92
N TRP A 43 -4.89 -3.57 -7.05
CA TRP A 43 -4.13 -2.37 -7.38
C TRP A 43 -2.68 -2.54 -6.97
N TYR A 44 -1.75 -1.95 -7.71
CA TYR A 44 -0.32 -1.93 -7.40
C TYR A 44 0.28 -0.62 -7.87
N PHE A 45 1.42 -0.22 -7.30
CA PHE A 45 2.18 0.92 -7.79
C PHE A 45 3.09 0.49 -8.92
N ASN A 46 2.86 1.03 -10.12
CA ASN A 46 3.66 0.76 -11.31
C ASN A 46 4.85 1.73 -11.37
N ASN A 47 6.05 1.18 -11.19
CA ASN A 47 7.30 1.95 -11.23
C ASN A 47 7.56 2.61 -12.60
N GLY A 48 7.12 1.99 -13.70
CA GLY A 48 7.32 2.52 -15.05
C GLY A 48 6.43 3.72 -15.37
N THR A 49 5.23 3.79 -14.80
CA THR A 49 4.26 4.85 -15.07
C THR A 49 4.10 5.85 -13.91
N ASN A 50 4.69 5.57 -12.75
CA ASN A 50 4.52 6.34 -11.52
C ASN A 50 3.05 6.49 -11.11
N LYS A 51 2.25 5.43 -11.26
CA LYS A 51 0.81 5.44 -10.97
C LYS A 51 0.37 4.17 -10.26
N CYS A 52 -0.71 4.31 -9.50
CA CYS A 52 -1.47 3.16 -9.03
C CYS A 52 -2.37 2.64 -10.15
N GLU A 53 -2.09 1.43 -10.60
CA GLU A 53 -2.78 0.76 -11.70
C GLU A 53 -3.51 -0.47 -11.21
N HIS A 54 -4.58 -0.86 -11.91
CA HIS A 54 -5.33 -2.05 -11.58
C HIS A 54 -4.88 -3.23 -12.42
N TYR A 55 -5.01 -4.42 -11.87
CA TYR A 55 -4.84 -5.68 -12.58
C TYR A 55 -5.86 -6.70 -12.05
N LEU A 56 -6.09 -7.76 -12.83
CA LEU A 56 -6.89 -8.89 -12.39
C LEU A 56 -5.97 -9.96 -11.80
N GLY A 57 -6.15 -10.27 -10.53
CA GLY A 57 -5.38 -11.32 -9.87
C GLY A 57 -5.83 -11.56 -8.44
N CYS A 58 -4.98 -12.20 -7.66
CA CYS A 58 -5.30 -12.65 -6.31
C CYS A 58 -4.61 -11.78 -5.24
N GLY A 59 -3.65 -10.94 -5.65
CA GLY A 59 -2.73 -10.27 -4.74
C GLY A 59 -1.81 -11.25 -4.02
N GLY A 60 -1.04 -10.73 -3.08
CA GLY A 60 -0.22 -11.53 -2.16
C GLY A 60 1.12 -10.90 -1.82
N GLY A 61 1.58 -9.93 -2.60
CA GLY A 61 2.78 -9.15 -2.32
C GLY A 61 2.50 -7.89 -1.50
N TYR A 62 3.57 -7.24 -1.03
CA TYR A 62 3.47 -5.95 -0.32
C TYR A 62 3.03 -4.80 -1.24
N ASN A 63 3.24 -4.93 -2.54
CA ASN A 63 2.77 -3.98 -3.57
C ASN A 63 1.43 -4.43 -4.17
N ASP A 64 0.51 -4.96 -3.34
CA ASP A 64 -0.84 -5.35 -3.74
C ASP A 64 -1.89 -4.76 -2.80
N PHE A 65 -2.85 -4.05 -3.37
CA PHE A 65 -3.85 -3.28 -2.64
C PHE A 65 -5.27 -3.60 -3.14
N GLY A 66 -6.24 -3.59 -2.23
CA GLY A 66 -7.64 -3.84 -2.59
C GLY A 66 -8.34 -2.66 -3.28
N SER A 67 -7.74 -1.46 -3.28
CA SER A 67 -8.32 -0.26 -3.89
C SER A 67 -7.25 0.73 -4.36
N LYS A 68 -7.63 1.61 -5.31
CA LYS A 68 -6.75 2.70 -5.79
C LYS A 68 -6.31 3.61 -4.66
N ALA A 69 -7.25 3.99 -3.78
CA ALA A 69 -6.97 4.87 -2.65
C ALA A 69 -5.93 4.24 -1.70
N CYS A 70 -6.09 2.97 -1.35
CA CYS A 70 -5.12 2.26 -0.50
C CYS A 70 -3.73 2.22 -1.14
N CYS A 71 -3.63 1.98 -2.45
CA CYS A 71 -2.35 2.07 -3.16
C CYS A 71 -1.75 3.48 -3.08
N GLN A 72 -2.53 4.53 -3.29
CA GLN A 72 -2.05 5.92 -3.28
C GLN A 72 -1.62 6.38 -1.89
N ASP A 73 -2.36 5.96 -0.86
CA ASP A 73 -2.08 6.28 0.54
C ASP A 73 -0.84 5.54 1.03
N SER A 74 -0.65 4.27 0.64
CA SER A 74 0.53 3.49 1.00
C SER A 74 1.76 3.80 0.16
N CYS A 75 1.59 4.22 -1.09
CA CYS A 75 2.67 4.51 -2.05
C CYS A 75 2.51 5.91 -2.69
N PRO A 76 2.75 7.01 -1.94
CA PRO A 76 2.52 8.38 -2.42
C PRO A 76 3.65 8.93 -3.32
N TYR A 77 4.40 8.05 -3.99
CA TYR A 77 5.58 8.40 -4.79
C TYR A 77 5.26 8.73 -6.26
N GLY A 78 3.98 8.69 -6.62
CA GLY A 78 3.52 8.80 -8.01
C GLY A 78 2.50 9.90 -8.24
N THR A 79 2.13 10.08 -9.50
CA THR A 79 1.05 10.98 -9.92
C THR A 79 -0.32 10.37 -9.57
N LYS A 80 -1.26 11.20 -9.12
CA LYS A 80 -2.61 10.77 -8.70
C LYS A 80 -3.49 10.31 -9.86
#